data_AF-A0A485A632-F1
#
_entry.id   AF-A0A485A632-F1
#
_cell.length_a   1.000
_cell.length_b   1.000
_cell.length_c   1.000
_cell.angle_alpha   90.00
_cell.angle_beta   90.00
_cell.angle_gamma   90.00
#
_symmetry.space_group_name_H-M   'P 1'
#
loop_
_entity.id
_entity.type
_entity.pdbx_description
1 polymer ?
#
loop_
_entity_poly.entity_id
_entity_poly.type
_entity_poly.pdbx_seq_one_letter_code
_entity_poly.pdbx_strand_id
1 'polypeptide(L)'
;MTITKLTRNDLAPDTESYQALFAQADLAQAEDGLSGELQPRLFYGLEQLLVTPTISPFMLVKAPEEPEYLQWLATETRTLHEPAAPLYGVRYQVNGGNVTLTPAKDADDNFASSAPG
;
A
#
# COMPACT_ATOMS: atom_id res chain seq x y z
N MET A 1 -16.72 -53.03 -15.42
CA MET A 1 -16.44 -51.61 -15.06
C MET A 1 -16.43 -50.81 -16.35
N THR A 2 -17.30 -49.81 -16.47
CA THR A 2 -17.45 -49.01 -17.71
C THR A 2 -16.93 -47.61 -17.41
N ILE A 3 -15.84 -47.20 -18.06
CA ILE A 3 -15.28 -45.85 -17.96
C ILE A 3 -16.02 -44.96 -18.96
N THR A 4 -16.70 -43.93 -18.45
CA THR A 4 -17.35 -42.91 -19.28
C THR A 4 -16.32 -41.83 -19.58
N LYS A 5 -15.88 -41.72 -20.84
CA LYS A 5 -14.99 -40.64 -21.28
C LYS A 5 -15.82 -39.39 -21.56
N LEU A 6 -15.74 -38.41 -20.68
CA LEU A 6 -16.32 -37.08 -20.88
C LEU A 6 -15.45 -36.28 -21.86
N THR A 7 -16.08 -35.60 -22.80
CA THR A 7 -15.40 -34.69 -23.72
C THR A 7 -15.19 -33.33 -23.05
N ARG A 8 -14.31 -32.49 -23.60
CA ARG A 8 -14.02 -31.15 -23.04
C ARG A 8 -15.27 -30.26 -22.92
N ASN A 9 -16.27 -30.48 -23.78
CA ASN A 9 -17.54 -29.75 -23.75
C ASN A 9 -18.41 -30.15 -22.54
N ASP A 10 -18.31 -31.41 -22.09
CA ASP A 10 -19.05 -31.91 -20.93
C ASP A 10 -18.43 -31.46 -19.59
N LEU A 11 -17.26 -30.83 -19.65
CA LEU A 11 -16.56 -30.23 -18.50
C LEU A 11 -16.80 -28.73 -18.39
N ALA A 12 -17.48 -28.11 -19.36
CA ALA A 12 -17.82 -26.71 -19.27
C ALA A 12 -18.90 -26.53 -18.18
N PRO A 13 -18.70 -25.65 -17.19
CA PRO A 13 -19.73 -25.35 -16.21
C PRO A 13 -20.95 -24.78 -16.94
N ASP A 14 -22.15 -25.27 -16.61
CA ASP A 14 -23.39 -24.67 -17.09
C ASP A 14 -23.52 -23.26 -16.50
N THR A 15 -23.40 -22.28 -17.38
CA THR A 15 -23.44 -20.86 -17.03
C THR A 15 -24.77 -20.20 -17.40
N GLU A 16 -25.74 -20.93 -17.99
CA GLU A 16 -27.03 -20.38 -18.41
C GLU A 16 -27.77 -19.71 -17.24
N SER A 17 -27.76 -20.35 -16.07
CA SER A 17 -28.39 -19.83 -14.85
C SER A 17 -27.72 -18.56 -14.30
N TYR A 18 -26.48 -18.28 -14.70
CA TYR A 18 -25.69 -17.15 -14.24
C TYR A 18 -25.52 -16.07 -15.30
N GLN A 19 -25.95 -16.28 -16.56
CA GLN A 19 -25.84 -15.27 -17.62
C GLN A 19 -26.55 -13.96 -17.25
N ALA A 20 -27.69 -14.06 -16.56
CA ALA A 20 -28.43 -12.90 -16.07
C ALA A 20 -27.69 -12.12 -14.99
N LEU A 21 -26.71 -12.71 -14.30
CA LEU A 21 -25.82 -11.98 -13.39
C LEU A 21 -24.81 -11.15 -14.18
N PHE A 22 -24.19 -11.73 -15.20
CA PHE A 22 -23.17 -11.04 -16.02
C PHE A 22 -23.75 -9.99 -16.98
N ALA A 23 -25.05 -10.03 -17.26
CA ALA A 23 -25.76 -9.04 -18.07
C ALA A 23 -26.24 -7.80 -17.26
N GLN A 24 -26.03 -7.77 -15.94
CA GLN A 24 -26.42 -6.63 -15.10
C GLN A 24 -25.50 -5.44 -15.36
N ALA A 25 -26.07 -4.34 -15.85
CA ALA A 25 -25.35 -3.09 -16.08
C ALA A 25 -24.77 -2.49 -14.78
N ASP A 26 -25.40 -2.75 -13.63
CA ASP A 26 -24.91 -2.33 -12.30
C ASP A 26 -23.54 -2.91 -11.94
N LEU A 27 -23.21 -4.13 -12.39
CA LEU A 27 -21.88 -4.73 -12.18
C LEU A 27 -20.82 -4.17 -13.16
N ALA A 28 -21.27 -3.60 -14.28
CA ALA A 28 -20.41 -2.97 -15.29
C ALA A 28 -20.20 -1.47 -15.05
N GLN A 29 -20.99 -0.87 -14.15
CA GLN A 29 -20.70 0.46 -13.64
C GLN A 29 -19.47 0.34 -12.73
N ALA A 30 -18.33 0.83 -13.22
CA ALA A 30 -17.24 1.22 -12.34
C ALA A 30 -17.87 2.13 -11.28
N GLU A 31 -17.81 1.72 -10.02
CA GLU A 31 -18.40 2.50 -8.94
C GLU A 31 -17.92 3.95 -9.06
N ASP A 32 -18.89 4.85 -9.06
CA ASP A 32 -18.72 6.28 -9.30
C ASP A 32 -18.02 6.88 -8.06
N GLY A 33 -16.73 6.63 -7.97
CA GLY A 33 -15.92 7.02 -6.83
C GLY A 33 -14.98 5.90 -6.40
N LEU A 34 -13.72 6.29 -6.23
CA LEU A 34 -12.69 5.50 -5.57
C LEU A 34 -13.06 5.15 -4.12
N SER A 35 -14.21 5.57 -3.58
CA SER A 35 -14.51 5.54 -2.16
C SER A 35 -15.46 4.42 -1.72
N GLY A 36 -15.96 3.59 -2.64
CA GLY A 36 -16.85 2.45 -2.34
C GLY A 36 -16.12 1.25 -1.75
N GLU A 37 -16.84 0.39 -1.01
CA GLU A 37 -16.44 -0.73 -0.14
C GLU A 37 -15.31 -1.70 -0.60
N LEU A 38 -14.73 -1.51 -1.78
CA LEU A 38 -13.65 -2.30 -2.38
C LEU A 38 -12.25 -1.96 -1.84
N GLN A 39 -12.05 -0.79 -1.24
CA GLN A 39 -10.74 -0.36 -0.75
C GLN A 39 -10.31 -0.79 0.68
N PRO A 40 -11.14 -1.36 1.58
CA PRO A 40 -10.68 -1.71 2.93
C PRO A 40 -9.48 -2.66 2.96
N ARG A 41 -9.40 -3.59 2.00
CA ARG A 41 -8.24 -4.50 1.89
C ARG A 41 -6.97 -3.79 1.43
N LEU A 42 -7.11 -2.80 0.56
CA LEU A 42 -5.99 -1.97 0.11
C LEU A 42 -5.49 -1.11 1.28
N PHE A 43 -6.38 -0.41 1.97
CA PHE A 43 -6.06 0.38 3.17
C PHE A 43 -5.39 -0.48 4.25
N TYR A 44 -5.96 -1.64 4.57
CA TYR A 44 -5.35 -2.57 5.52
C TYR A 44 -3.94 -3.01 5.08
N GLY A 45 -3.76 -3.30 3.79
CA GLY A 45 -2.44 -3.61 3.23
C GLY A 45 -1.45 -2.44 3.39
N LEU A 46 -1.88 -1.21 3.11
CA LEU A 46 -1.07 0.00 3.27
C LEU A 46 -0.70 0.21 4.74
N GLU A 47 -1.64 0.03 5.68
CA GLU A 47 -1.35 0.09 7.11
C GLU A 47 -0.30 -0.96 7.52
N GLN A 48 -0.44 -2.20 7.06
CA GLN A 48 0.54 -3.26 7.34
C GLN A 48 1.93 -2.93 6.76
N LEU A 49 2.00 -2.30 5.58
CA LEU A 49 3.27 -1.87 5.01
C LEU A 49 3.95 -0.78 5.85
N LEU A 50 3.17 0.14 6.41
CA LEU A 50 3.68 1.31 7.14
C LEU A 50 4.01 1.02 8.60
N VAL A 51 3.23 0.15 9.26
CA VAL A 51 3.34 -0.10 10.71
C VAL A 51 4.13 -1.35 11.04
N THR A 52 4.14 -2.36 10.17
CA THR A 52 4.76 -3.65 10.48
C THR A 52 6.24 -3.68 10.10
N PRO A 53 7.16 -3.94 11.04
CA PRO A 53 8.57 -4.15 10.71
C PRO A 53 8.71 -5.39 9.83
N THR A 54 9.06 -5.18 8.56
CA THR A 54 9.23 -6.22 7.55
C THR A 54 10.66 -6.22 7.02
N ILE A 55 11.15 -7.41 6.64
CA ILE A 55 12.46 -7.58 5.99
C ILE A 55 12.49 -6.85 4.63
N SER A 56 11.31 -6.60 4.05
CA SER A 56 11.17 -6.05 2.71
C SER A 56 9.99 -5.07 2.64
N PRO A 57 10.21 -3.75 2.77
CA PRO A 57 9.15 -2.75 2.85
C PRO A 57 8.69 -2.30 1.47
N PHE A 58 8.32 -3.25 0.60
CA PHE A 58 7.71 -2.92 -0.68
C PHE A 58 6.39 -3.67 -0.87
N MET A 59 5.41 -3.00 -1.46
CA MET A 59 4.13 -3.56 -1.86
C MET A 59 3.95 -3.37 -3.36
N LEU A 60 3.49 -4.41 -4.05
CA LEU A 60 3.07 -4.34 -5.44
C LEU A 60 1.54 -4.26 -5.47
N VAL A 61 1.02 -3.16 -6.03
CA VAL A 61 -0.42 -2.93 -6.16
C VAL A 61 -0.78 -3.03 -7.64
N LYS A 62 -1.81 -3.83 -7.94
CA LYS A 62 -2.42 -3.84 -9.27
C LYS A 62 -3.37 -2.64 -9.36
N ALA A 63 -3.01 -1.65 -10.15
CA ALA A 63 -3.78 -0.43 -10.35
C ALA A 63 -4.05 -0.19 -11.84
N PRO A 64 -5.13 0.51 -12.21
CA PRO A 64 -5.25 1.14 -13.52
C PRO A 64 -4.07 2.09 -13.76
N GLU A 65 -3.58 2.20 -15.00
CA GLU A 65 -2.53 3.16 -15.39
C GLU A 65 -3.07 4.60 -15.52
N GLU A 66 -4.08 4.96 -14.74
CA GLU A 66 -4.70 6.28 -14.73
C GLU A 66 -3.96 7.20 -13.74
N PRO A 67 -3.43 8.35 -14.17
CA PRO A 67 -2.66 9.26 -13.32
C PRO A 67 -3.40 9.71 -12.05
N GLU A 68 -4.70 9.93 -12.15
CA GLU A 68 -5.58 10.38 -11.06
C GLU A 68 -5.66 9.32 -9.98
N TYR A 69 -5.76 8.04 -10.37
CA TYR A 69 -5.79 6.92 -9.43
C TYR A 69 -4.48 6.83 -8.64
N LEU A 70 -3.35 6.94 -9.35
CA LEU A 70 -2.02 6.88 -8.72
C LEU A 70 -1.77 8.07 -7.80
N GLN A 71 -2.23 9.26 -8.17
CA GLN A 71 -2.11 10.46 -7.34
C GLN A 71 -2.99 10.39 -6.09
N TRP A 72 -4.21 9.87 -6.24
CA TRP A 72 -5.09 9.60 -5.10
C TRP A 72 -4.44 8.58 -4.15
N LEU A 73 -3.93 7.46 -4.67
CA LEU A 73 -3.26 6.43 -3.86
C LEU A 73 -2.05 7.00 -3.11
N ALA A 74 -1.22 7.81 -3.78
CA ALA A 74 -0.08 8.47 -3.15
C ALA A 74 -0.49 9.47 -2.05
N THR A 75 -1.63 10.14 -2.24
CA THR A 75 -2.17 11.08 -1.25
C THR A 75 -2.66 10.34 -0.02
N GLU A 76 -3.49 9.30 -0.18
CA GLU A 76 -3.99 8.49 0.93
C GLU A 76 -2.87 7.72 1.64
N THR A 77 -1.89 7.19 0.92
CA THR A 77 -0.74 6.53 1.58
C THR A 77 0.03 7.51 2.46
N ARG A 78 0.09 8.79 2.09
CA ARG A 78 0.72 9.83 2.90
C ARG A 78 -0.12 10.20 4.11
N THR A 79 -1.45 10.11 4.07
CA THR A 79 -2.29 10.35 5.26
C THR A 79 -2.15 9.24 6.29
N LEU A 80 -1.88 8.01 5.85
CA LEU A 80 -1.62 6.86 6.72
C LEU A 80 -0.19 6.84 7.30
N HIS A 81 0.76 7.53 6.66
CA HIS A 81 2.16 7.54 7.08
C HIS A 81 2.34 8.51 8.26
N GLU A 82 2.67 7.99 9.45
CA GLU A 82 3.08 8.85 10.56
C GLU A 82 4.38 9.58 10.22
N PRO A 83 4.50 10.90 10.46
CA PRO A 83 5.76 11.59 10.27
C PRO A 83 6.85 10.90 11.10
N ALA A 84 8.06 10.78 10.53
CA ALA A 84 9.20 10.20 11.23
C ALA A 84 9.32 10.84 12.63
N ALA A 85 9.53 10.01 13.65
CA ALA A 85 9.61 10.45 15.02
C ALA A 85 10.54 11.68 15.11
N PRO A 86 10.12 12.76 15.80
CA PRO A 86 10.92 13.97 15.88
C PRO A 86 12.32 13.64 16.38
N LEU A 87 13.32 14.18 15.68
CA LEU A 87 14.73 14.07 16.05
C LEU A 87 15.05 15.10 17.12
N TYR A 88 15.70 14.64 18.18
CA TYR A 88 16.18 15.45 19.29
C TYR A 88 17.71 15.46 19.31
N GLY A 89 18.27 16.51 19.89
CA GLY A 89 19.71 16.64 20.08
C GLY A 89 20.40 17.45 18.98
N VAL A 90 21.69 17.19 18.79
CA VAL A 90 22.58 18.06 18.02
C VAL A 90 23.58 17.26 17.19
N ARG A 91 24.00 17.86 16.09
CA ARG A 91 25.21 17.50 15.37
C ARG A 91 26.30 18.47 15.77
N TYR A 92 27.45 17.95 16.21
CA TYR A 92 28.64 18.76 16.42
C TYR A 92 29.70 18.44 15.37
N GLN A 93 30.39 19.49 14.91
CA GLN A 93 31.52 19.37 14.00
C GLN A 93 32.74 20.02 14.65
N VAL A 94 33.86 19.30 14.66
CA VAL A 94 35.13 19.80 15.19
C VAL A 94 36.05 20.10 14.00
N ASN A 95 36.35 21.38 13.80
CA ASN A 95 37.30 21.85 12.79
C ASN A 95 38.48 22.49 13.52
N GLY A 96 39.52 21.67 13.78
CA GLY A 96 40.67 22.08 14.59
C GLY A 96 40.24 22.45 16.01
N GLY A 97 40.50 23.70 16.42
CA GLY A 97 40.12 24.21 17.75
C GLY A 97 38.69 24.76 17.85
N ASN A 98 37.89 24.72 16.78
CA ASN A 98 36.54 25.24 16.77
C ASN A 98 35.50 24.11 16.78
N VAL A 99 34.50 24.22 17.65
CA VAL A 99 33.36 23.30 17.73
C VAL A 99 32.10 24.05 17.33
N THR A 100 31.42 23.56 16.29
CA THR A 100 30.13 24.08 15.84
C THR A 100 29.04 23.09 16.24
N LEU A 101 27.96 23.56 16.85
CA LEU A 101 26.77 22.77 17.17
C LEU A 101 25.59 23.24 16.33
N THR A 102 24.92 22.31 15.65
CA THR A 102 23.67 22.54 14.92
C THR A 102 22.61 21.53 15.38
N PRO A 103 21.30 21.83 15.28
CA PRO A 103 20.26 20.84 15.52
C PRO A 103 20.50 19.57 14.71
N ALA A 104 20.18 18.41 15.30
CA ALA A 104 20.22 17.14 14.59
C ALA A 104 19.31 17.18 13.36
N LYS A 105 19.78 16.62 12.25
CA LYS A 105 19.04 16.52 10.99
C LYS A 105 18.88 15.08 10.53
N ASP A 106 19.78 14.20 10.97
CA ASP A 106 19.77 12.78 10.66
C ASP A 106 19.83 11.96 11.94
N ALA A 107 19.29 10.73 11.92
CA ALA A 107 19.38 9.80 13.03
C ALA A 107 20.83 9.33 13.29
N ASP A 108 21.67 9.37 12.26
CA ASP A 108 23.09 9.02 12.34
C ASP A 108 23.98 10.19 12.84
N ASP A 109 23.41 11.37 13.13
CA ASP A 109 24.17 12.47 13.70
C ASP A 109 24.68 12.11 15.11
N ASN A 110 25.90 12.56 15.44
CA ASN A 110 26.66 12.10 16.61
C ASN A 110 25.91 12.09 17.96
N PHE A 111 24.98 13.03 18.15
CA PHE A 111 24.12 13.12 19.34
C PHE A 111 22.66 13.35 18.94
N ALA A 112 22.20 12.64 17.91
CA ALA A 112 20.79 12.53 17.60
C ALA A 112 20.13 11.39 18.38
N SER A 113 18.87 11.61 18.78
CA SER A 113 18.00 10.54 19.23
C SER A 113 16.58 10.76 18.73
N SER A 114 15.85 9.68 18.49
CA SER A 114 14.39 9.73 18.44
C SER A 114 13.83 9.75 19.87
N ALA A 115 12.57 10.14 20.05
CA ALA A 115 11.88 9.95 21.32
C ALA A 115 11.97 8.48 21.77
N PRO A 116 12.04 8.18 23.08
CA PRO A 116 11.84 6.82 23.56
C PRO A 116 10.41 6.40 23.21
N GLY A 117 10.27 5.26 22.53
CA GLY A 117 8.98 4.61 22.28
C GLY A 117 8.43 3.91 23.51
#